data_AF-A0A7W7Y0K0-F1
#
_entry.id   AF-A0A7W7Y0K0-F1
#
_cell.length_a   1.000
_cell.length_b   1.000
_cell.length_c   1.000
_cell.angle_alpha   90.00
_cell.angle_beta   90.00
_cell.angle_gamma   90.00
#
_symmetry.space_group_name_H-M   'P 1'
#
loop_
_entity.id
_entity.type
_entity.pdbx_description
1 polymer ?
#
loop_
_entity_poly.entity_id
_entity_poly.type
_entity_poly.pdbx_seq_one_letter_code
_entity_poly.pdbx_strand_id
1 'polypeptide(L)' 'MYYPCRGCHHQSTLTSGTVFAASKLPLTTWFLALHLLTASKTNLLALELMRHLGVCYRTAWTLRHRIMQAMAER' A
#
# COMPACT_ATOMS: atom_id res chain seq x y z
N MET A 1 -2.91 8.70 -15.20
CA MET A 1 -2.07 9.84 -15.62
C MET A 1 -0.65 9.30 -15.78
N TYR A 2 -0.19 9.11 -17.01
CA TYR A 2 1.12 8.54 -17.33
C TYR A 2 2.13 9.67 -17.45
N TYR A 3 3.29 9.54 -16.80
CA TYR A 3 4.36 10.54 -16.82
C TYR A 3 5.50 10.00 -17.71
N PRO A 4 5.64 10.51 -18.94
CA PRO A 4 6.72 10.07 -19.82
C PRO A 4 8.05 10.64 -19.34
N CYS A 5 9.05 9.78 -19.15
CA CYS A 5 10.41 10.21 -18.89
C CYS A 5 10.98 10.92 -20.12
N ARG A 6 11.49 12.15 -19.96
CA ARG A 6 12.06 12.93 -21.07
C ARG A 6 13.36 12.35 -21.65
N GLY A 7 14.08 11.51 -20.90
CA GLY A 7 15.35 10.92 -21.33
C GLY A 7 15.25 9.56 -22.01
N CYS A 8 14.18 8.79 -21.74
CA CYS A 8 14.05 7.41 -22.25
C CYS A 8 12.65 7.07 -22.80
N HIS A 9 11.72 8.04 -22.86
CA HIS A 9 10.32 7.86 -23.29
C HIS A 9 9.52 6.78 -22.55
N HIS A 10 10.06 6.23 -21.46
CA HIS A 10 9.37 5.24 -20.64
C HIS A 10 8.18 5.89 -19.93
N GLN A 11 7.02 5.25 -20.01
CA GLN A 11 5.79 5.70 -19.38
C GLN A 11 5.72 5.17 -17.94
N SER A 12 6.14 6.00 -16.99
CA SER A 12 6.02 5.67 -15.57
C SER A 12 4.74 6.27 -15.00
N THR A 13 4.08 5.59 -14.08
CA THR A 13 3.08 6.24 -13.23
C THR A 13 3.80 6.88 -12.05
N LEU A 14 3.18 7.90 -11.43
CA LEU A 14 3.72 8.54 -10.21
C LEU A 14 3.93 7.56 -9.03
N THR A 15 3.27 6.40 -9.07
CA THR A 15 3.44 5.32 -8.08
C THR A 15 4.40 4.23 -8.54
N SER A 16 4.94 4.28 -9.77
CA SER A 16 5.93 3.31 -10.26
C SER A 16 7.16 3.30 -9.36
N GLY A 17 7.58 2.11 -8.92
CA GLY A 17 8.72 1.93 -8.03
C GLY A 17 8.44 2.14 -6.54
N THR A 18 7.19 2.42 -6.15
CA THR A 18 6.79 2.52 -4.74
C THR A 18 6.03 1.28 -4.27
N VAL A 19 5.85 1.12 -2.96
CA VAL A 19 4.96 0.10 -2.37
C VAL A 19 3.51 0.19 -2.87
N PHE A 20 3.12 1.35 -3.39
CA PHE A 20 1.81 1.63 -3.96
C PHE A 20 1.70 1.23 -5.45
N ALA A 21 2.80 0.81 -6.08
CA ALA A 21 2.83 0.40 -7.47
C ALA A 21 1.83 -0.74 -7.72
N ALA A 22 1.13 -0.66 -8.86
CA ALA A 22 0.13 -1.62 -9.34
C ALA A 22 -1.09 -1.84 -8.41
N SER A 23 -1.26 -1.06 -7.34
CA SER A 23 -2.47 -1.11 -6.53
C SER A 23 -3.58 -0.27 -7.17
N LYS A 24 -4.78 -0.84 -7.31
CA LYS A 24 -6.00 -0.10 -7.68
C LYS A 24 -6.65 0.60 -6.49
N LEU A 25 -6.06 0.50 -5.30
CA LEU A 25 -6.59 1.13 -4.10
C LEU A 25 -6.24 2.62 -4.07
N PRO A 26 -7.16 3.47 -3.59
CA PRO A 26 -6.86 4.89 -3.39
C PRO A 26 -5.75 5.05 -2.34
N LEU A 27 -4.85 6.01 -2.55
CA LEU A 27 -3.72 6.29 -1.65
C LEU A 27 -4.16 6.56 -0.20
N THR A 28 -5.35 7.14 0.00
CA THR A 28 -5.95 7.35 1.32
C THR A 28 -6.10 6.05 2.11
N THR A 29 -6.58 4.97 1.48
CA THR A 29 -6.67 3.66 2.15
C THR A 29 -5.31 3.10 2.54
N TRP A 30 -4.29 3.31 1.70
CA TRP A 30 -2.92 2.91 2.01
C TRP A 30 -2.34 3.67 3.22
N PHE A 31 -2.51 4.99 3.26
CA PHE A 31 -2.05 5.80 4.39
C PHE A 31 -2.80 5.45 5.68
N LEU A 32 -4.10 5.15 5.59
CA LEU A 32 -4.89 4.74 6.75
C LEU A 32 -4.43 3.37 7.27
N ALA A 33 -4.17 2.40 6.38
CA ALA A 33 -3.59 1.11 6.77
C ALA A 33 -2.20 1.27 7.40
N LEU A 34 -1.34 2.12 6.82
CA LEU A 34 -0.02 2.40 7.36
C LEU A 34 -0.12 3.01 8.76
N HIS A 35 -0.95 4.04 8.93
CA HIS A 35 -1.19 4.69 10.21
C HIS A 35 -1.64 3.68 11.27
N LEU A 36 -2.65 2.85 10.97
CA LEU A 36 -3.13 1.81 11.87
C LEU A 36 -2.02 0.82 12.26
N LEU A 37 -1.24 0.35 11.28
CA LEU A 37 -0.15 -0.60 11.54
C LEU A 37 0.97 0.01 12.38
N THR A 38 1.28 1.30 12.19
CA THR A 38 2.30 2.01 13.00
C THR A 38 1.81 2.44 14.37
N ALA A 39 0.53 2.79 14.51
CA ALA A 39 -0.07 3.22 15.77
C ALA A 39 -0.30 2.03 16.73
N SER A 40 -0.41 0.83 16.18
CA SER A 40 -0.67 -0.37 16.96
C SER A 40 0.62 -0.92 17.56
N LYS A 41 0.68 -1.02 18.89
CA LYS A 41 1.78 -1.68 19.61
C LYS A 41 1.92 -3.16 19.26
N THR A 42 0.88 -3.76 18.70
CA THR A 42 0.84 -5.17 18.31
C THR A 42 0.53 -5.26 16.82
N ASN A 43 1.11 -6.24 16.16
CA ASN A 43 0.85 -6.55 14.76
C ASN A 43 -0.65 -6.72 14.48
N LEU A 44 -1.31 -5.71 13.90
CA LEU A 44 -2.75 -5.75 13.60
C LEU A 44 -3.11 -6.87 12.62
N LEU A 45 -4.02 -7.74 12.99
CA LEU A 45 -4.52 -8.81 12.13
C LEU A 45 -5.17 -8.25 10.86
N ALA A 46 -5.04 -8.99 9.75
CA ALA A 46 -5.66 -8.62 8.48
C ALA A 46 -7.19 -8.48 8.60
N LEU A 47 -7.82 -9.23 9.51
CA LEU A 47 -9.25 -9.14 9.79
C LEU A 47 -9.63 -7.79 10.41
N GLU A 48 -8.81 -7.27 11.33
CA GLU A 48 -9.06 -5.97 11.95
C GLU A 48 -8.85 -4.84 10.93
N LEU A 49 -7.82 -4.97 10.10
CA LEU A 49 -7.55 -4.06 8.99
C LEU A 49 -8.72 -4.04 7.98
N MET A 50 -9.33 -5.20 7.71
CA MET A 50 -10.53 -5.33 6.88
C MET A 50 -11.70 -4.52 7.44
N ARG A 51 -11.93 -4.59 8.77
CA ARG A 51 -13.01 -3.87 9.45
C ARG A 51 -12.81 -2.35 9.41
N HIS A 52 -11.57 -1.89 9.60
CA HIS A 52 -11.26 -0.46 9.57
C HIS A 52 -11.30 0.14 8.16
N LEU A 53 -10.84 -0.59 7.15
CA LEU A 53 -10.76 -0.08 5.77
C LEU A 53 -12.01 -0.38 4.93
N GLY A 54 -12.87 -1.30 5.36
CA GLY A 54 -14.04 -1.72 4.58
C GLY A 54 -13.69 -2.43 3.26
N VAL A 55 -12.48 -2.99 3.15
CA VAL A 55 -12.02 -3.74 1.97
C VAL A 55 -12.25 -5.24 2.16
N CYS A 56 -12.14 -6.03 1.10
CA CYS A 56 -12.17 -7.49 1.22
C CYS A 56 -10.97 -8.02 2.04
N TYR A 57 -11.15 -9.14 2.75
CA TYR A 57 -10.10 -9.77 3.56
C TYR A 57 -8.79 -10.00 2.77
N ARG A 58 -8.90 -10.51 1.53
CA ARG A 58 -7.75 -10.76 0.64
C ARG A 58 -6.94 -9.49 0.40
N THR A 59 -7.64 -8.38 0.15
CA THR A 59 -7.05 -7.06 -0.06
C THR A 59 -6.36 -6.57 1.21
N ALA A 60 -7.01 -6.69 2.37
CA ALA A 60 -6.44 -6.31 3.66
C ALA A 60 -5.17 -7.12 3.99
N TRP A 61 -5.18 -8.43 3.72
CA TRP A 61 -4.04 -9.31 3.92
C TRP A 61 -2.86 -8.94 3.01
N THR A 62 -3.09 -8.77 1.71
CA THR A 62 -2.03 -8.36 0.77
C THR A 62 -1.48 -6.97 1.13
N LEU A 63 -2.35 -6.04 1.51
CA LEU A 63 -1.98 -4.69 1.93
C LEU A 63 -1.07 -4.72 3.17
N ARG A 64 -1.49 -5.45 4.22
CA ARG A 64 -0.67 -5.68 5.42
C ARG A 64 0.68 -6.30 5.06
N HIS A 65 0.69 -7.35 4.25
CA HIS A 65 1.92 -8.04 3.88
C HIS A 65 2.90 -7.11 3.15
N ARG A 66 2.42 -6.32 2.17
CA ARG A 66 3.26 -5.36 1.43
C ARG A 66 3.83 -4.28 2.36
N ILE A 67 3.04 -3.77 3.30
CA ILE A 67 3.50 -2.77 4.27
C ILE A 67 4.55 -3.36 5.22
N MET A 68 4.32 -4.59 5.74
CA MET A 68 5.30 -5.27 6.60
C MET A 68 6.61 -5.53 5.85
N GLN A 69 6.53 -6.03 4.62
CA GLN A 69 7.71 -6.29 3.79
C GLN A 69 8.50 -5.00 3.55
N ALA A 70 7.83 -3.91 3.23
CA ALA A 70 8.47 -2.60 3.04
C ALA A 70 9.12 -2.04 4.31
N MET A 71 8.57 -2.35 5.49
CA MET A 71 9.21 -1.99 6.76
C MET A 71 10.37 -2.91 7.13
N ALA A 72 10.37 -4.16 6.67
CA ALA A 72 11.45 -5.13 6.90
C ALA A 72 12.62 -4.97 5.93
N GLU A 73 12.39 -4.53 4.70
CA GLU A 73 13.43 -4.20 3.70
C GLU A 73 14.17 -2.87 4.00
N ARG A 74 14.03 -2.32 5.21
CA ARG A 74 14.65 -1.08 5.67
C ARG A 74 15.87 -1.36 6.54
#